data_AF-A0A2N3N760-F1
#
_entry.id   AF-A0A2N3N760-F1
#
_cell.length_a   1.000
_cell.length_b   1.000
_cell.length_c   1.000
_cell.angle_alpha   90.00
_cell.angle_beta   90.00
_cell.angle_gamma   90.00
#
_symmetry.space_group_name_H-M   'P 1'
#
loop_
_entity.id
_entity.type
_entity.pdbx_description
1 polymer ?
#
loop_
_entity_poly.entity_id
_entity_poly.type
_entity_poly.pdbx_seq_one_letter_code
_entity_poly.pdbx_strand_id
1 'polypeptide(L)'
;MCFGSKEKDSGENLGPRPANGSASTAAQDSKASYPHQQQSFAAPSGPPPPQSQTYAPPAGPPPQQAQQNYAPPPGAPPSQQQGQYAAPLSPPPSQQQNQYTAPPGPQPSQQQNEYAAPPGPPPSQQQNQYAPPPGPPPGQDYAPPAGPPPRDPKPQHEWELAVPDTSLFPPPPAFFSGWDRSPANNATEEEAERGAQWCQQYPLTPPITLDPPALAALQIHNIRLMQPWGFTGEMKEKKTGHWECQTPRTAPDSCIISYPPLYAVTLHSPIASGRKHTVYYEVFIRNDSRRDETSLALGFTALPYPNFRLPGWHRGSMAIHGDDGHRYINDTWGGQSFTAPFRRGETYGVGMTFEPVDGRIVTTCFFTRNGVVDGEWNLHEEQDSDVILPVTGLEGYHDLSCAIGTFNHVSFEVVFDPKMWKFRPS
;
A
#
# COMPACT_ATOMS: atom_id res chain seq x y z
N MET A 1 24.05 -12.79 -1.09
CA MET A 1 24.68 -14.08 -0.71
C MET A 1 23.91 -14.67 0.46
N CYS A 2 24.11 -15.96 0.77
CA CYS A 2 23.43 -16.80 1.78
C CYS A 2 23.11 -16.10 3.12
N PHE A 3 22.10 -16.51 3.92
CA PHE A 3 21.79 -17.89 4.34
C PHE A 3 20.28 -18.21 4.39
N GLY A 4 19.94 -19.48 4.66
CA GLY A 4 18.55 -19.93 4.84
C GLY A 4 18.42 -21.04 5.89
N SER A 5 17.35 -21.82 5.76
CA SER A 5 16.85 -22.90 6.65
C SER A 5 15.94 -22.46 7.81
N LYS A 6 14.93 -23.31 8.08
CA LYS A 6 13.85 -23.08 9.04
C LYS A 6 14.34 -23.31 10.47
N GLU A 7 14.21 -22.31 11.34
CA GLU A 7 14.03 -22.53 12.79
C GLU A 7 12.83 -21.75 13.32
N LYS A 8 12.48 -22.03 14.58
CA LYS A 8 11.18 -21.69 15.17
C LYS A 8 11.07 -20.22 15.56
N ASP A 9 9.83 -19.77 15.52
CA ASP A 9 9.29 -18.58 16.17
C ASP A 9 9.94 -18.28 17.54
N SER A 10 10.70 -17.20 17.58
CA SER A 10 10.96 -16.40 18.78
C SER A 10 10.70 -14.95 18.41
N GLY A 11 9.63 -14.37 18.96
CA GLY A 11 9.17 -13.02 18.62
C GLY A 11 10.16 -11.92 18.99
N GLU A 12 11.16 -11.68 18.14
CA GLU A 12 11.93 -10.46 18.13
C GLU A 12 11.14 -9.37 17.41
N ASN A 13 10.83 -8.31 18.16
CA ASN A 13 10.15 -7.13 17.65
C ASN A 13 11.11 -6.38 16.70
N LEU A 14 11.04 -6.69 15.40
CA LEU A 14 11.93 -6.14 14.38
C LEU A 14 11.73 -4.62 14.28
N GLY A 15 12.63 -3.87 14.91
CA GLY A 15 12.60 -2.41 14.86
C GLY A 15 12.85 -1.83 13.46
N PRO A 16 12.59 -0.53 13.27
CA PRO A 16 12.75 0.15 11.99
C PRO A 16 14.19 0.14 11.46
N ARG A 17 14.31 0.24 10.14
CA ARG A 17 15.55 -0.03 9.38
C ARG A 17 16.69 0.98 9.67
N PRO A 18 17.95 0.53 9.90
CA PRO A 18 19.11 1.40 9.91
C PRO A 18 19.61 1.75 8.49
N ALA A 19 20.06 2.99 8.30
CA ALA A 19 20.67 3.44 7.05
C ALA A 19 22.07 2.81 6.86
N ASN A 20 22.17 1.81 5.99
CA ASN A 20 23.46 1.25 5.56
C ASN A 20 24.13 2.21 4.57
N GLY A 21 25.05 3.04 5.06
CA GLY A 21 25.96 3.80 4.22
C GLY A 21 26.77 2.86 3.32
N SER A 22 26.61 3.00 2.01
CA SER A 22 27.38 2.23 1.04
C SER A 22 28.85 2.68 1.09
N ALA A 23 29.74 1.77 1.48
CA ALA A 23 31.17 2.02 1.47
C ALA A 23 31.67 2.16 0.02
N SER A 24 31.69 3.39 -0.49
CA SER A 24 32.26 3.70 -1.79
C SER A 24 33.78 3.48 -1.74
N THR A 25 34.25 2.54 -2.55
CA THR A 25 35.68 2.27 -2.72
C THR A 25 36.38 3.51 -3.28
N ALA A 26 37.37 4.01 -2.56
CA ALA A 26 38.14 5.18 -2.94
C ALA A 26 38.78 5.02 -4.34
N ALA A 27 38.37 5.87 -5.27
CA ALA A 27 39.09 6.13 -6.51
C ALA A 27 39.86 7.46 -6.38
N GLN A 28 41.11 7.48 -6.83
CA GLN A 28 42.06 8.54 -6.50
C GLN A 28 41.80 9.85 -7.26
N ASP A 29 41.87 10.97 -6.53
CA ASP A 29 41.97 12.31 -7.11
C ASP A 29 43.15 12.42 -8.09
N SER A 30 42.90 13.01 -9.26
CA SER A 30 43.96 13.61 -10.07
C SER A 30 43.49 14.96 -10.64
N LYS A 31 44.30 15.99 -10.39
CA LYS A 31 43.97 17.40 -10.61
C LYS A 31 43.86 17.77 -12.10
N ALA A 32 42.89 18.61 -12.42
CA ALA A 32 43.06 19.66 -13.43
C ALA A 32 42.37 20.96 -12.97
N SER A 33 43.09 22.07 -13.04
CA SER A 33 42.65 23.43 -12.64
C SER A 33 42.32 24.28 -13.88
N TYR A 34 41.90 25.54 -13.64
CA TYR A 34 41.70 26.67 -14.57
C TYR A 34 40.22 27.03 -14.91
N PRO A 35 39.90 28.32 -15.14
CA PRO A 35 39.53 29.17 -14.00
C PRO A 35 38.24 29.97 -14.20
N HIS A 36 37.78 30.61 -13.13
CA HIS A 36 36.65 31.54 -13.14
C HIS A 36 36.97 32.78 -14.00
N GLN A 37 36.11 33.12 -14.97
CA GLN A 37 36.00 34.48 -15.50
C GLN A 37 34.54 34.95 -15.48
N GLN A 38 34.37 36.12 -14.86
CA GLN A 38 33.13 36.87 -14.77
C GLN A 38 32.91 37.62 -16.09
N GLN A 39 31.80 37.38 -16.80
CA GLN A 39 31.32 38.28 -17.86
C GLN A 39 29.81 38.41 -17.83
N SER A 40 29.37 39.61 -17.45
CA SER A 40 28.00 40.10 -17.52
C SER A 40 27.61 40.45 -18.95
N PHE A 41 26.43 40.01 -19.41
CA PHE A 41 25.81 40.53 -20.64
C PHE A 41 24.34 40.90 -20.41
N ALA A 42 23.96 42.08 -20.90
CA ALA A 42 22.64 42.66 -20.78
C ALA A 42 21.73 42.26 -21.96
N ALA A 43 20.41 42.37 -21.76
CA ALA A 43 19.41 42.11 -22.80
C ALA A 43 19.34 43.24 -23.85
N PRO A 44 19.14 42.93 -25.14
CA PRO A 44 18.91 43.94 -26.17
C PRO A 44 17.43 44.37 -26.22
N SER A 45 17.21 45.69 -26.29
CA SER A 45 15.90 46.34 -26.41
C SER A 45 15.45 46.47 -27.87
N GLY A 46 14.19 46.14 -28.18
CA GLY A 46 13.54 46.36 -29.48
C GLY A 46 12.26 47.22 -29.37
N PRO A 47 11.88 48.00 -30.41
CA PRO A 47 10.79 48.99 -30.33
C PRO A 47 9.39 48.40 -30.60
N PRO A 48 8.30 49.03 -30.10
CA PRO A 48 6.91 48.59 -30.29
C PRO A 48 6.18 49.46 -31.36
N PRO A 49 4.83 49.47 -31.53
CA PRO A 49 4.17 48.96 -32.74
C PRO A 49 3.34 50.02 -33.51
N PRO A 50 2.65 49.63 -34.61
CA PRO A 50 1.49 50.37 -35.12
C PRO A 50 0.17 49.58 -34.99
N GLN A 51 -0.94 50.28 -34.75
CA GLN A 51 -2.29 49.71 -34.59
C GLN A 51 -3.19 49.90 -35.83
N SER A 52 -4.17 49.00 -35.93
CA SER A 52 -5.51 49.17 -36.56
C SER A 52 -5.62 49.44 -38.07
N GLN A 53 -6.27 48.52 -38.78
CA GLN A 53 -7.42 48.86 -39.62
C GLN A 53 -8.38 47.67 -39.81
N THR A 54 -9.67 47.99 -39.92
CA THR A 54 -10.81 47.06 -39.92
C THR A 54 -11.22 46.68 -41.35
N TYR A 55 -11.52 45.41 -41.65
CA TYR A 55 -12.26 45.07 -42.88
C TYR A 55 -13.07 43.75 -42.81
N ALA A 56 -14.27 43.78 -43.38
CA ALA A 56 -15.21 42.70 -43.69
C ALA A 56 -16.29 43.28 -44.65
N PRO A 57 -17.18 42.50 -45.33
CA PRO A 57 -17.26 41.06 -45.59
C PRO A 57 -17.15 40.80 -47.14
N PRO A 58 -17.79 39.81 -47.84
CA PRO A 58 -19.24 39.46 -47.83
C PRO A 58 -19.57 37.95 -47.77
N ALA A 59 -20.87 37.61 -47.72
CA ALA A 59 -21.40 36.25 -47.80
C ALA A 59 -21.79 35.85 -49.25
N GLY A 60 -21.75 34.55 -49.57
CA GLY A 60 -22.11 33.98 -50.88
C GLY A 60 -22.53 32.50 -50.80
N PRO A 61 -23.25 31.95 -51.81
CA PRO A 61 -24.17 30.80 -51.65
C PRO A 61 -23.53 29.40 -51.86
N PRO A 62 -24.23 28.32 -51.46
CA PRO A 62 -23.72 26.94 -51.56
C PRO A 62 -23.92 26.32 -52.96
N PRO A 63 -23.04 25.37 -53.38
CA PRO A 63 -23.28 24.55 -54.57
C PRO A 63 -24.16 23.33 -54.27
N GLN A 64 -25.12 23.04 -55.16
CA GLN A 64 -25.92 21.81 -55.18
C GLN A 64 -25.54 20.92 -56.38
N GLN A 65 -25.51 19.60 -56.13
CA GLN A 65 -25.81 18.48 -57.03
C GLN A 65 -25.10 18.33 -58.40
N ALA A 66 -24.48 17.15 -58.59
CA ALA A 66 -24.86 16.21 -59.66
C ALA A 66 -24.42 14.77 -59.30
N GLN A 67 -25.17 13.77 -59.78
CA GLN A 67 -25.03 12.34 -59.43
C GLN A 67 -24.01 11.60 -60.33
N GLN A 68 -23.45 10.49 -59.84
CA GLN A 68 -23.34 9.26 -60.64
C GLN A 68 -23.21 7.98 -59.78
N ASN A 69 -23.67 6.86 -60.34
CA ASN A 69 -23.92 5.60 -59.64
C ASN A 69 -22.67 4.78 -59.32
N TYR A 70 -22.67 4.06 -58.20
CA TYR A 70 -22.35 2.64 -58.19
C TYR A 70 -23.07 1.89 -57.05
N ALA A 71 -23.53 0.66 -57.31
CA ALA A 71 -24.33 -0.12 -56.37
C ALA A 71 -23.50 -1.24 -55.71
N PRO A 72 -23.79 -1.61 -54.44
CA PRO A 72 -23.18 -2.77 -53.80
C PRO A 72 -23.81 -4.10 -54.28
N PRO A 73 -23.03 -5.19 -54.38
CA PRO A 73 -23.58 -6.51 -54.73
C PRO A 73 -24.43 -7.11 -53.59
N PRO A 74 -25.51 -7.86 -53.90
CA PRO A 74 -26.47 -8.36 -52.90
C PRO A 74 -26.18 -9.78 -52.41
N GLY A 75 -26.61 -10.08 -51.17
CA GLY A 75 -26.69 -11.44 -50.62
C GLY A 75 -27.58 -11.47 -49.36
N ALA A 76 -28.65 -12.26 -49.36
CA ALA A 76 -29.74 -12.21 -48.37
C ALA A 76 -29.69 -13.36 -47.33
N PRO A 77 -30.28 -13.18 -46.13
CA PRO A 77 -30.49 -14.27 -45.14
C PRO A 77 -31.72 -15.13 -45.53
N PRO A 78 -31.80 -16.41 -45.11
CA PRO A 78 -32.43 -16.79 -43.82
C PRO A 78 -31.73 -18.04 -43.19
N SER A 79 -32.19 -18.79 -42.16
CA SER A 79 -33.35 -18.77 -41.24
C SER A 79 -33.02 -19.57 -39.96
N GLN A 80 -33.83 -19.47 -38.90
CA GLN A 80 -33.83 -20.45 -37.79
C GLN A 80 -34.53 -21.76 -38.19
N GLN A 81 -34.05 -22.92 -37.71
CA GLN A 81 -34.93 -23.99 -37.19
C GLN A 81 -34.20 -24.99 -36.29
N GLN A 82 -35.00 -25.74 -35.53
CA GLN A 82 -34.58 -26.68 -34.47
C GLN A 82 -34.00 -27.98 -35.05
N GLY A 83 -33.06 -28.62 -34.34
CA GLY A 83 -32.56 -29.96 -34.69
C GLY A 83 -31.71 -30.57 -33.58
N GLN A 84 -32.18 -31.66 -33.00
CA GLN A 84 -31.47 -32.43 -31.96
C GLN A 84 -30.30 -33.21 -32.58
N TYR A 85 -29.12 -33.18 -31.96
CA TYR A 85 -28.13 -34.25 -32.09
C TYR A 85 -27.42 -34.51 -30.77
N ALA A 86 -27.18 -35.78 -30.46
CA ALA A 86 -26.66 -36.25 -29.18
C ALA A 86 -25.38 -37.07 -29.38
N ALA A 87 -24.49 -36.98 -28.37
CA ALA A 87 -23.37 -37.90 -28.12
C ALA A 87 -22.21 -37.84 -29.17
N PRO A 88 -20.99 -38.33 -28.86
CA PRO A 88 -20.67 -39.43 -27.95
C PRO A 88 -19.87 -39.07 -26.69
N LEU A 89 -20.14 -39.84 -25.63
CA LEU A 89 -19.21 -40.11 -24.54
C LEU A 89 -18.06 -41.00 -25.03
N SER A 90 -16.82 -40.69 -24.67
CA SER A 90 -15.73 -41.67 -24.55
C SER A 90 -14.63 -41.12 -23.63
N PRO A 91 -14.08 -41.92 -22.69
CA PRO A 91 -13.13 -41.45 -21.68
C PRO A 91 -11.68 -41.42 -22.19
N PRO A 92 -10.78 -40.64 -21.55
CA PRO A 92 -9.35 -40.75 -21.79
C PRO A 92 -8.79 -42.10 -21.25
N PRO A 93 -7.75 -42.66 -21.88
CA PRO A 93 -7.26 -44.00 -21.56
C PRO A 93 -6.45 -44.05 -20.26
N SER A 94 -6.63 -45.15 -19.53
CA SER A 94 -5.82 -45.54 -18.37
C SER A 94 -4.36 -45.81 -18.78
N GLN A 95 -3.40 -45.06 -18.25
CA GLN A 95 -1.99 -45.46 -18.29
C GLN A 95 -1.65 -46.37 -17.11
N GLN A 96 -0.98 -47.48 -17.43
CA GLN A 96 -0.58 -48.50 -16.48
C GLN A 96 0.62 -48.04 -15.65
N GLN A 97 0.69 -48.56 -14.43
CA GLN A 97 1.85 -48.40 -13.54
C GLN A 97 3.10 -49.01 -14.21
N ASN A 98 4.17 -48.23 -14.32
CA ASN A 98 5.52 -48.78 -14.46
C ASN A 98 6.31 -48.43 -13.21
N GLN A 99 6.64 -49.47 -12.44
CA GLN A 99 7.40 -49.39 -11.20
C GLN A 99 8.88 -49.16 -11.54
N TYR A 100 9.51 -48.14 -10.94
CA TYR A 100 10.97 -48.09 -10.85
C TYR A 100 11.38 -48.38 -9.41
N THR A 101 12.07 -49.50 -9.25
CA THR A 101 12.44 -50.10 -7.96
C THR A 101 13.69 -49.43 -7.40
N ALA A 102 13.64 -48.96 -6.15
CA ALA A 102 14.85 -48.62 -5.39
C ALA A 102 15.57 -49.90 -4.92
N PRO A 103 16.91 -49.92 -4.85
CA PRO A 103 17.65 -51.10 -4.41
C PRO A 103 17.44 -51.37 -2.90
N PRO A 104 17.40 -52.65 -2.47
CA PRO A 104 17.10 -53.00 -1.08
C PRO A 104 18.28 -52.73 -0.14
N GLY A 105 18.08 -51.83 0.83
CA GLY A 105 18.93 -51.73 2.02
C GLY A 105 18.63 -52.85 3.04
N PRO A 106 19.59 -53.26 3.87
CA PRO A 106 19.43 -54.37 4.80
C PRO A 106 18.42 -54.08 5.92
N GLN A 107 17.65 -55.11 6.30
CA GLN A 107 16.66 -55.04 7.38
C GLN A 107 17.34 -54.96 8.75
N PRO A 108 16.86 -54.11 9.68
CA PRO A 108 17.19 -54.21 11.10
C PRO A 108 16.49 -55.44 11.71
N SER A 109 17.27 -56.37 12.25
CA SER A 109 16.75 -57.50 13.01
C SER A 109 16.14 -57.03 14.34
N GLN A 110 14.90 -57.44 14.62
CA GLN A 110 14.35 -57.32 15.95
C GLN A 110 15.05 -58.31 16.90
N GLN A 111 15.75 -57.79 17.90
CA GLN A 111 16.01 -58.53 19.14
C GLN A 111 15.49 -57.69 20.30
N GLN A 112 14.55 -58.27 21.03
CA GLN A 112 14.05 -57.72 22.28
C GLN A 112 15.19 -57.80 23.31
N ASN A 113 15.54 -56.66 23.92
CA ASN A 113 16.26 -56.63 25.18
C ASN A 113 15.45 -55.77 26.15
N GLU A 114 15.05 -56.38 27.25
CA GLU A 114 14.24 -55.77 28.29
C GLU A 114 15.05 -54.69 29.02
N TYR A 115 14.53 -53.47 29.06
CA TYR A 115 14.93 -52.47 30.05
C TYR A 115 13.73 -52.16 30.94
N ALA A 116 13.73 -52.75 32.12
CA ALA A 116 12.67 -52.56 33.11
C ALA A 116 12.78 -51.16 33.75
N ALA A 117 11.62 -50.49 33.93
CA ALA A 117 11.54 -49.29 34.74
C ALA A 117 11.70 -49.66 36.23
N PRO A 118 12.41 -48.84 37.04
CA PRO A 118 12.56 -49.09 38.46
C PRO A 118 11.22 -48.92 39.20
N PRO A 119 10.81 -49.88 40.06
CA PRO A 119 9.54 -49.80 40.78
C PRO A 119 9.66 -48.95 42.05
N GLY A 120 8.74 -47.99 42.24
CA GLY A 120 8.61 -47.24 43.50
C GLY A 120 7.53 -46.16 43.43
N PRO A 121 6.53 -46.14 44.33
CA PRO A 121 5.48 -45.12 44.34
C PRO A 121 5.96 -43.80 44.99
N PRO A 122 5.46 -42.63 44.54
CA PRO A 122 5.75 -41.37 45.22
C PRO A 122 5.04 -41.30 46.58
N PRO A 123 5.71 -40.88 47.67
CA PRO A 123 5.09 -40.79 48.98
C PRO A 123 4.14 -39.60 49.08
N SER A 124 2.95 -39.84 49.62
CA SER A 124 1.98 -38.82 49.98
C SER A 124 2.36 -38.15 51.31
N GLN A 125 2.57 -36.82 51.27
CA GLN A 125 2.57 -35.96 52.45
C GLN A 125 1.40 -34.97 52.27
N GLN A 126 0.26 -35.25 52.89
CA GLN A 126 -0.10 -34.76 54.23
C GLN A 126 -0.03 -33.22 54.33
N GLN A 127 -1.23 -32.62 54.35
CA GLN A 127 -1.43 -31.23 54.75
C GLN A 127 -0.87 -31.02 56.16
N ASN A 128 0.03 -30.06 56.33
CA ASN A 128 0.34 -29.51 57.64
C ASN A 128 0.16 -27.99 57.62
N GLN A 129 -0.54 -27.51 58.63
CA GLN A 129 -0.96 -26.12 58.77
C GLN A 129 0.23 -25.28 59.19
N TYR A 130 0.53 -24.21 58.45
CA TYR A 130 1.45 -23.16 58.92
C TYR A 130 0.64 -22.01 59.51
N ALA A 131 0.72 -21.84 60.83
CA ALA A 131 0.28 -20.64 61.51
C ALA A 131 1.29 -19.50 61.28
N PRO A 132 0.85 -18.22 61.23
CA PRO A 132 1.77 -17.10 61.09
C PRO A 132 2.66 -16.94 62.33
N PRO A 133 3.95 -16.58 62.17
CA PRO A 133 4.86 -16.35 63.29
C PRO A 133 4.50 -15.07 64.09
N PRO A 134 4.97 -14.93 65.35
CA PRO A 134 4.59 -13.84 66.24
C PRO A 134 5.10 -12.46 65.81
N GLY A 135 4.46 -11.41 66.32
CA GLY A 135 4.87 -10.01 66.12
C GLY A 135 6.21 -9.64 66.77
N PRO A 136 6.75 -8.44 66.48
CA PRO A 136 8.14 -8.08 66.77
C PRO A 136 8.41 -7.84 68.27
N PRO A 137 9.52 -8.37 68.82
CA PRO A 137 10.06 -7.94 70.12
C PRO A 137 10.77 -6.57 70.01
N PRO A 138 10.93 -5.84 71.14
CA PRO A 138 11.42 -4.45 71.14
C PRO A 138 12.92 -4.32 70.85
N GLY A 139 13.31 -3.13 70.39
CA GLY A 139 14.60 -2.89 69.74
C GLY A 139 15.85 -2.92 70.63
N GLN A 140 16.98 -3.21 69.98
CA GLN A 140 18.33 -2.86 70.40
C GLN A 140 19.09 -2.35 69.17
N ASP A 141 19.94 -1.35 69.37
CA ASP A 141 20.57 -0.59 68.28
C ASP A 141 21.55 -1.43 67.45
N TYR A 142 21.34 -1.48 66.13
CA TYR A 142 22.28 -2.08 65.19
C TYR A 142 22.85 -1.00 64.26
N ALA A 143 24.13 -0.70 64.42
CA ALA A 143 24.82 0.27 63.57
C ALA A 143 25.00 -0.25 62.13
N PRO A 144 24.90 0.61 61.10
CA PRO A 144 25.10 0.19 59.71
C PRO A 144 26.57 -0.20 59.46
N PRO A 145 26.83 -1.15 58.54
CA PRO A 145 28.19 -1.56 58.20
C PRO A 145 28.98 -0.43 57.52
N ALA A 146 30.31 -0.46 57.69
CA ALA A 146 31.21 0.53 57.11
C ALA A 146 31.12 0.55 55.57
N GLY A 147 31.05 1.76 54.99
CA GLY A 147 31.03 1.96 53.54
C GLY A 147 32.35 1.56 52.86
N PRO A 148 32.35 1.44 51.51
CA PRO A 148 33.55 1.11 50.76
C PRO A 148 34.64 2.19 50.93
N PRO A 149 35.94 1.82 50.84
CA PRO A 149 37.03 2.77 50.98
C PRO A 149 37.00 3.86 49.88
N PRO A 150 37.60 5.04 50.14
CA PRO A 150 37.67 6.10 49.14
C PRO A 150 38.31 5.58 47.85
N ARG A 151 37.64 5.80 46.72
CA ARG A 151 38.27 5.62 45.40
C ARG A 151 39.22 6.78 45.17
N ASP A 152 40.46 6.49 44.81
CA ASP A 152 41.38 7.50 44.30
C ASP A 152 40.72 8.26 43.13
N PRO A 153 40.91 9.59 43.03
CA PRO A 153 40.36 10.37 41.95
C PRO A 153 41.05 9.95 40.64
N LYS A 154 40.33 9.15 39.83
CA LYS A 154 40.68 8.97 38.42
C LYS A 154 40.75 10.35 37.76
N PRO A 155 41.72 10.62 36.86
CA PRO A 155 41.69 11.85 36.09
C PRO A 155 40.39 11.90 35.28
N GLN A 156 39.54 12.88 35.59
CA GLN A 156 38.36 13.18 34.78
C GLN A 156 38.88 13.63 33.41
N HIS A 157 38.51 12.89 32.37
CA HIS A 157 38.91 13.27 31.01
C HIS A 157 38.06 14.46 30.57
N GLU A 158 38.73 15.53 30.11
CA GLU A 158 38.10 16.84 29.82
C GLU A 158 36.97 16.79 28.76
N TRP A 159 36.78 15.67 28.05
CA TRP A 159 35.64 15.49 27.15
C TRP A 159 34.29 15.49 27.91
N GLU A 160 34.23 15.06 29.17
CA GLU A 160 32.99 15.05 29.97
C GLU A 160 32.50 16.48 30.29
N LEU A 161 33.39 17.48 30.27
CA LEU A 161 33.06 18.91 30.43
C LEU A 161 32.75 19.61 29.10
N ALA A 162 33.04 18.96 27.96
CA ALA A 162 32.86 19.52 26.63
C ALA A 162 31.53 19.13 25.95
N VAL A 163 30.78 18.20 26.55
CA VAL A 163 29.45 17.80 26.08
C VAL A 163 28.38 18.59 26.86
N PRO A 164 27.71 19.60 26.26
CA PRO A 164 26.60 20.28 26.92
C PRO A 164 25.43 19.32 27.15
N ASP A 165 24.61 19.62 28.16
CA ASP A 165 23.44 18.82 28.56
C ASP A 165 22.56 18.46 27.36
N THR A 166 22.57 17.17 27.00
CA THR A 166 21.92 16.66 25.80
C THR A 166 20.40 16.60 25.92
N SER A 167 19.83 16.81 27.12
CA SER A 167 18.39 16.84 27.35
C SER A 167 17.68 18.07 26.75
N LEU A 168 18.45 19.09 26.33
CA LEU A 168 17.95 20.31 25.68
C LEU A 168 17.99 20.25 24.16
N PHE A 169 18.56 19.20 23.56
CA PHE A 169 18.41 19.00 22.11
C PHE A 169 16.98 18.57 21.79
N PRO A 170 16.42 18.97 20.63
CA PRO A 170 15.21 18.33 20.13
C PRO A 170 15.45 16.81 20.03
N PRO A 171 14.41 15.97 20.13
CA PRO A 171 14.56 14.55 19.88
C PRO A 171 15.23 14.35 18.52
N PRO A 172 16.13 13.35 18.36
CA PRO A 172 16.80 13.13 17.10
C PRO A 172 15.77 12.97 15.98
N PRO A 173 16.05 13.47 14.76
CA PRO A 173 15.20 13.21 13.60
C PRO A 173 14.85 11.73 13.51
N ALA A 174 13.63 11.41 13.10
CA ALA A 174 13.20 10.03 12.94
C ALA A 174 13.88 9.40 11.71
N PHE A 175 15.15 9.00 11.83
CA PHE A 175 15.95 8.25 10.84
C PHE A 175 15.40 6.85 10.51
N PHE A 176 14.14 6.59 10.87
CA PHE A 176 13.55 5.28 11.17
C PHE A 176 12.04 5.27 10.85
N SER A 177 11.63 5.87 9.73
CA SER A 177 10.20 6.01 9.37
C SER A 177 9.57 4.75 8.75
N GLY A 178 10.37 3.94 8.05
CA GLY A 178 9.92 2.77 7.30
C GLY A 178 10.34 1.42 7.92
N TRP A 179 9.51 0.40 7.71
CA TRP A 179 9.73 -0.97 8.16
C TRP A 179 10.23 -1.86 7.01
N ASP A 180 11.21 -2.73 7.27
CA ASP A 180 11.68 -3.72 6.27
C ASP A 180 10.60 -4.78 5.98
N ARG A 181 9.73 -5.06 6.96
CA ARG A 181 8.57 -5.96 6.86
C ARG A 181 7.46 -5.44 7.77
N SER A 182 6.21 -5.60 7.34
CA SER A 182 5.04 -5.32 8.17
C SER A 182 5.03 -6.26 9.39
N PRO A 183 4.56 -5.82 10.57
CA PRO A 183 4.29 -6.73 11.69
C PRO A 183 3.12 -7.70 11.42
N ALA A 184 2.37 -7.52 10.33
CA ALA A 184 1.24 -8.36 9.93
C ALA A 184 1.41 -8.95 8.52
N ASN A 185 0.62 -8.55 7.52
CA ASN A 185 0.63 -9.19 6.20
C ASN A 185 1.84 -8.74 5.37
N ASN A 186 2.54 -9.71 4.79
CA ASN A 186 3.70 -9.48 3.94
C ASN A 186 3.60 -10.36 2.70
N ALA A 187 3.88 -9.77 1.54
CA ALA A 187 4.00 -10.54 0.31
C ALA A 187 5.26 -11.42 0.29
N THR A 188 5.22 -12.47 -0.52
CA THR A 188 6.45 -13.19 -0.87
C THR A 188 7.34 -12.34 -1.79
N GLU A 189 8.64 -12.61 -1.76
CA GLU A 189 9.62 -11.96 -2.64
C GLU A 189 9.28 -12.19 -4.13
N GLU A 190 8.85 -13.41 -4.48
CA GLU A 190 8.41 -13.75 -5.84
C GLU A 190 7.19 -12.91 -6.30
N GLU A 191 6.22 -12.66 -5.42
CA GLU A 191 5.05 -11.82 -5.75
C GLU A 191 5.41 -10.34 -5.85
N ALA A 192 6.35 -9.86 -5.04
CA ALA A 192 6.88 -8.51 -5.13
C ALA A 192 7.64 -8.31 -6.46
N GLU A 193 8.54 -9.23 -6.82
CA GLU A 193 9.25 -9.23 -8.10
C GLU A 193 8.30 -9.33 -9.29
N ARG A 194 7.31 -10.23 -9.25
CA ARG A 194 6.29 -10.38 -10.29
C ARG A 194 5.47 -9.10 -10.47
N GLY A 195 5.14 -8.41 -9.37
CA GLY A 195 4.51 -7.08 -9.40
C GLY A 195 5.41 -6.03 -10.06
N ALA A 196 6.71 -6.02 -9.74
CA ALA A 196 7.67 -5.07 -10.32
C ALA A 196 7.88 -5.31 -11.83
N GLN A 197 8.01 -6.57 -12.26
CA GLN A 197 8.10 -6.96 -13.68
C GLN A 197 6.84 -6.55 -14.45
N TRP A 198 5.66 -6.79 -13.88
CA TRP A 198 4.38 -6.33 -14.45
C TRP A 198 4.34 -4.80 -14.59
N CYS A 199 4.81 -4.07 -13.57
CA CYS A 199 4.88 -2.60 -13.60
C CYS A 199 5.80 -2.04 -14.69
N GLN A 200 6.89 -2.74 -15.01
CA GLN A 200 7.78 -2.40 -16.12
C GLN A 200 7.13 -2.68 -17.48
N GLN A 201 6.35 -3.76 -17.59
CA GLN A 201 5.67 -4.16 -18.83
C GLN A 201 4.48 -3.24 -19.19
N TYR A 202 3.77 -2.72 -18.20
CA TYR A 202 2.51 -1.98 -18.38
C TYR A 202 2.58 -0.55 -17.82
N PRO A 203 3.35 0.38 -18.41
CA PRO A 203 3.55 1.76 -17.89
C PRO A 203 2.23 2.51 -17.65
N LEU A 204 2.28 3.51 -16.74
CA LEU A 204 1.11 4.32 -16.39
C LEU A 204 0.51 5.00 -17.63
N THR A 205 -0.81 4.97 -17.75
CA THR A 205 -1.53 5.62 -18.85
C THR A 205 -1.58 7.14 -18.65
N PRO A 206 -1.40 7.95 -19.72
CA PRO A 206 -1.65 9.38 -19.65
C PRO A 206 -3.14 9.67 -19.36
N PRO A 207 -3.47 10.88 -18.89
CA PRO A 207 -4.86 11.24 -18.60
C PRO A 207 -5.83 11.01 -19.76
N ILE A 208 -7.00 10.46 -19.44
CA ILE A 208 -8.05 10.15 -20.41
C ILE A 208 -9.09 11.27 -20.51
N THR A 209 -9.71 11.37 -21.67
CA THR A 209 -10.95 12.12 -21.83
C THR A 209 -12.11 11.17 -21.54
N LEU A 210 -12.88 11.45 -20.48
CA LEU A 210 -14.05 10.64 -20.14
C LEU A 210 -15.14 10.80 -21.20
N ASP A 211 -15.80 9.70 -21.54
CA ASP A 211 -16.95 9.70 -22.45
C ASP A 211 -18.21 10.25 -21.73
N PRO A 212 -19.27 10.67 -22.46
CA PRO A 212 -20.46 11.24 -21.83
C PRO A 212 -21.12 10.34 -20.77
N PRO A 213 -21.19 9.00 -20.92
CA PRO A 213 -21.60 8.08 -19.86
C PRO A 213 -20.73 8.15 -18.60
N ALA A 214 -19.39 8.11 -18.72
CA ALA A 214 -18.49 8.21 -17.57
C ALA A 214 -18.58 9.59 -16.89
N LEU A 215 -18.68 10.67 -17.66
CA LEU A 215 -18.90 12.02 -17.15
C LEU A 215 -20.19 12.11 -16.33
N ALA A 216 -21.31 11.62 -16.87
CA ALA A 216 -22.59 11.59 -16.17
C ALA A 216 -22.53 10.72 -14.90
N ALA A 217 -21.86 9.56 -14.96
CA ALA A 217 -21.70 8.67 -13.81
C ALA A 217 -20.89 9.34 -12.68
N LEU A 218 -19.79 10.01 -13.01
CA LEU A 218 -18.95 10.75 -12.07
C LEU A 218 -19.73 11.89 -11.39
N GLN A 219 -20.50 12.67 -12.16
CA GLN A 219 -21.32 13.79 -11.66
C GLN A 219 -22.41 13.37 -10.65
N ILE A 220 -22.95 12.16 -10.75
CA ILE A 220 -23.97 11.64 -9.82
C ILE A 220 -23.42 10.63 -8.80
N HIS A 221 -22.09 10.50 -8.71
CA HIS A 221 -21.38 9.53 -7.86
C HIS A 221 -21.77 8.05 -8.12
N ASN A 222 -22.20 7.73 -9.35
CA ASN A 222 -22.46 6.35 -9.82
C ASN A 222 -21.15 5.63 -10.17
N ILE A 223 -20.27 5.52 -9.18
CA ILE A 223 -18.96 4.91 -9.32
C ILE A 223 -19.11 3.39 -9.28
N ARG A 224 -18.56 2.71 -10.29
CA ARG A 224 -18.49 1.25 -10.40
C ARG A 224 -17.22 0.74 -9.75
N LEU A 225 -17.32 -0.40 -9.07
CA LEU A 225 -16.16 -1.20 -8.70
C LEU A 225 -15.93 -2.25 -9.80
N MET A 226 -14.73 -2.28 -10.36
CA MET A 226 -14.33 -3.20 -11.40
C MET A 226 -13.76 -4.46 -10.74
N GLN A 227 -14.39 -5.61 -10.99
CA GLN A 227 -13.91 -6.89 -10.47
C GLN A 227 -12.55 -7.25 -11.10
N PRO A 228 -11.49 -7.47 -10.31
CA PRO A 228 -10.18 -7.82 -10.86
C PRO A 228 -10.14 -9.26 -11.42
N TRP A 229 -9.22 -9.52 -12.35
CA TRP A 229 -9.05 -10.85 -12.93
C TRP A 229 -8.56 -11.85 -11.86
N GLY A 230 -9.24 -12.99 -11.73
CA GLY A 230 -8.96 -13.97 -10.68
C GLY A 230 -9.49 -13.60 -9.29
N PHE A 231 -10.31 -12.54 -9.18
CA PHE A 231 -10.97 -12.18 -7.91
C PHE A 231 -11.76 -13.36 -7.33
N THR A 232 -11.57 -13.62 -6.05
CA THR A 232 -12.29 -14.66 -5.31
C THR A 232 -13.17 -13.97 -4.25
N GLY A 233 -14.47 -13.85 -4.53
CA GLY A 233 -15.42 -13.18 -3.66
C GLY A 233 -16.70 -12.77 -4.39
N GLU A 234 -17.53 -12.01 -3.70
CA GLU A 234 -18.76 -11.40 -4.24
C GLU A 234 -18.68 -9.87 -4.18
N MET A 235 -19.20 -9.21 -5.21
CA MET A 235 -19.30 -7.74 -5.29
C MET A 235 -20.70 -7.38 -5.80
N LYS A 236 -21.44 -6.59 -5.03
CA LYS A 236 -22.84 -6.25 -5.34
C LYS A 236 -23.12 -4.77 -5.11
N GLU A 237 -23.57 -4.07 -6.16
CA GLU A 237 -24.14 -2.74 -6.01
C GLU A 237 -25.48 -2.85 -5.25
N LYS A 238 -25.59 -2.19 -4.10
CA LYS A 238 -26.87 -2.09 -3.35
C LYS A 238 -27.75 -0.97 -3.90
N LYS A 239 -27.10 0.13 -4.31
CA LYS A 239 -27.67 1.35 -4.92
C LYS A 239 -26.51 2.15 -5.54
N THR A 240 -26.83 3.16 -6.34
CA THR A 240 -25.88 4.07 -6.96
C THR A 240 -24.78 4.51 -5.99
N GLY A 241 -23.53 4.19 -6.30
CA GLY A 241 -22.36 4.58 -5.48
C GLY A 241 -22.24 3.86 -4.13
N HIS A 242 -23.00 2.79 -3.86
CA HIS A 242 -22.90 1.99 -2.64
C HIS A 242 -22.81 0.50 -2.97
N TRP A 243 -21.66 -0.10 -2.63
CA TRP A 243 -21.34 -1.49 -2.90
C TRP A 243 -21.23 -2.29 -1.61
N GLU A 244 -21.56 -3.58 -1.69
CA GLU A 244 -21.29 -4.60 -0.67
C GLU A 244 -20.33 -5.62 -1.28
N CYS A 245 -19.27 -5.95 -0.55
CA CYS A 245 -18.19 -6.80 -1.02
C CYS A 245 -17.79 -7.81 0.06
N GLN A 246 -17.49 -9.04 -0.35
CA GLN A 246 -17.04 -10.09 0.57
C GLN A 246 -16.03 -11.03 -0.11
N THR A 247 -14.98 -11.41 0.61
CA THR A 247 -13.99 -12.42 0.21
C THR A 247 -13.98 -13.61 1.19
N PRO A 248 -13.71 -14.85 0.74
CA PRO A 248 -13.53 -16.01 1.63
C PRO A 248 -12.11 -16.08 2.22
N ARG A 249 -11.89 -16.91 3.25
CA ARG A 249 -10.58 -17.07 3.93
C ARG A 249 -9.43 -17.48 3.01
N THR A 250 -9.73 -18.08 1.85
CA THR A 250 -8.76 -18.51 0.85
C THR A 250 -8.53 -17.47 -0.26
N ALA A 251 -9.05 -16.24 -0.13
CA ALA A 251 -8.82 -15.20 -1.12
C ALA A 251 -7.34 -14.77 -1.12
N PRO A 252 -6.67 -14.77 -2.28
CA PRO A 252 -5.34 -14.19 -2.42
C PRO A 252 -5.40 -12.66 -2.39
N ASP A 253 -4.23 -12.02 -2.38
CA ASP A 253 -4.12 -10.57 -2.60
C ASP A 253 -4.82 -10.14 -3.88
N SER A 254 -5.67 -9.12 -3.77
CA SER A 254 -6.34 -8.52 -4.92
C SER A 254 -6.58 -7.04 -4.73
N CYS A 255 -6.52 -6.27 -5.83
CA CYS A 255 -6.85 -4.85 -5.86
C CYS A 255 -8.08 -4.61 -6.73
N ILE A 256 -9.18 -4.24 -6.08
CA ILE A 256 -10.42 -3.77 -6.71
C ILE A 256 -10.25 -2.29 -7.02
N ILE A 257 -10.51 -1.87 -8.26
CA ILE A 257 -10.38 -0.47 -8.69
C ILE A 257 -11.73 0.14 -9.09
N SER A 258 -11.87 1.45 -8.96
CA SER A 258 -13.06 2.16 -9.41
C SER A 258 -13.03 2.54 -10.90
N TYR A 259 -14.20 2.62 -11.53
CA TYR A 259 -14.41 3.34 -12.79
C TYR A 259 -15.77 4.09 -12.75
N PRO A 260 -15.87 5.36 -13.22
CA PRO A 260 -14.79 6.24 -13.66
C PRO A 260 -13.71 6.47 -12.58
N PRO A 261 -12.52 7.00 -12.93
CA PRO A 261 -11.58 7.49 -11.94
C PRO A 261 -12.23 8.59 -11.11
N LEU A 262 -11.93 8.64 -9.81
CA LEU A 262 -12.47 9.67 -8.92
C LEU A 262 -11.83 11.03 -9.19
N TYR A 263 -10.54 11.04 -9.52
CA TYR A 263 -9.83 12.21 -10.01
C TYR A 263 -9.53 12.02 -11.50
N ALA A 264 -10.08 12.88 -12.36
CA ALA A 264 -9.76 12.92 -13.78
C ALA A 264 -9.08 14.27 -14.10
N VAL A 265 -7.81 14.26 -14.52
CA VAL A 265 -7.00 15.48 -14.73
C VAL A 265 -7.66 16.43 -15.71
N THR A 266 -8.31 15.88 -16.75
CA THR A 266 -9.02 16.63 -17.80
C THR A 266 -10.22 17.44 -17.28
N LEU A 267 -10.68 17.16 -16.05
CA LEU A 267 -11.82 17.82 -15.40
C LEU A 267 -11.43 18.53 -14.09
N HIS A 268 -10.52 17.93 -13.33
CA HIS A 268 -10.27 18.22 -11.92
C HIS A 268 -8.90 18.87 -11.67
N SER A 269 -8.06 19.05 -12.71
CA SER A 269 -6.72 19.63 -12.56
C SER A 269 -6.78 20.99 -11.83
N PRO A 270 -6.09 21.13 -10.69
CA PRO A 270 -6.06 22.40 -9.95
C PRO A 270 -5.27 23.48 -10.70
N ILE A 271 -4.29 23.11 -11.54
CA ILE A 271 -3.57 24.05 -12.41
C ILE A 271 -4.50 24.61 -13.49
N ALA A 272 -5.34 23.77 -14.11
CA ALA A 272 -6.27 24.22 -15.14
C ALA A 272 -7.46 25.03 -14.58
N SER A 273 -7.95 24.67 -13.40
CA SER A 273 -9.11 25.31 -12.77
C SER A 273 -8.77 26.48 -11.83
N GLY A 274 -7.51 26.61 -11.41
CA GLY A 274 -7.05 27.58 -10.41
C GLY A 274 -7.65 27.37 -9.02
N ARG A 275 -8.16 26.17 -8.71
CA ARG A 275 -8.87 25.83 -7.47
C ARG A 275 -8.41 24.49 -6.94
N LYS A 276 -8.42 24.31 -5.62
CA LYS A 276 -8.21 22.99 -5.01
C LYS A 276 -9.33 22.02 -5.39
N HIS A 277 -8.99 20.74 -5.51
CA HIS A 277 -9.95 19.66 -5.74
C HIS A 277 -9.68 18.51 -4.76
N THR A 278 -10.73 17.92 -4.19
CA THR A 278 -10.63 16.82 -3.23
C THR A 278 -11.43 15.62 -3.70
N VAL A 279 -10.78 14.45 -3.70
CA VAL A 279 -11.44 13.15 -3.88
C VAL A 279 -11.42 12.36 -2.58
N TYR A 280 -12.48 11.60 -2.31
CA TYR A 280 -12.68 10.87 -1.07
C TYR A 280 -13.69 9.73 -1.26
N TYR A 281 -13.57 8.66 -0.46
CA TYR A 281 -14.59 7.63 -0.32
C TYR A 281 -14.52 6.98 1.07
N GLU A 282 -15.59 6.31 1.49
CA GLU A 282 -15.64 5.56 2.75
C GLU A 282 -15.84 4.07 2.53
N VAL A 283 -15.30 3.27 3.46
CA VAL A 283 -15.56 1.83 3.60
C VAL A 283 -16.01 1.53 5.03
N PHE A 284 -17.17 0.90 5.17
CA PHE A 284 -17.64 0.33 6.44
C PHE A 284 -17.26 -1.15 6.52
N ILE A 285 -16.52 -1.53 7.55
CA ILE A 285 -16.07 -2.91 7.74
C ILE A 285 -17.10 -3.63 8.58
N ARG A 286 -17.71 -4.70 8.04
CA ARG A 286 -18.88 -5.32 8.64
C ARG A 286 -18.50 -6.33 9.73
N ASN A 287 -19.43 -6.56 10.66
CA ASN A 287 -19.23 -7.35 11.87
C ASN A 287 -19.01 -8.86 11.64
N ASP A 288 -19.37 -9.36 10.46
CA ASP A 288 -19.09 -10.71 9.98
C ASP A 288 -17.61 -10.93 9.60
N SER A 289 -16.83 -9.87 9.37
CA SER A 289 -15.37 -9.94 9.17
C SER A 289 -14.62 -10.56 10.35
N ARG A 290 -13.36 -10.94 10.11
CA ARG A 290 -12.37 -11.39 11.12
C ARG A 290 -12.32 -10.46 12.35
N ARG A 291 -12.00 -11.03 13.51
CA ARG A 291 -11.92 -10.33 14.82
C ARG A 291 -10.50 -9.93 15.20
N ASP A 292 -9.58 -10.72 14.69
CA ASP A 292 -8.15 -10.81 14.95
C ASP A 292 -7.34 -9.83 14.10
N GLU A 293 -7.76 -9.61 12.86
CA GLU A 293 -7.07 -8.83 11.85
C GLU A 293 -8.10 -8.33 10.83
N THR A 294 -7.85 -7.16 10.23
CA THR A 294 -8.69 -6.64 9.14
C THR A 294 -7.94 -6.71 7.82
N SER A 295 -8.28 -7.71 7.01
CA SER A 295 -7.58 -8.01 5.76
C SER A 295 -8.04 -7.14 4.58
N LEU A 296 -7.93 -5.82 4.74
CA LEU A 296 -8.42 -4.77 3.83
C LEU A 296 -7.44 -3.60 3.77
N ALA A 297 -7.16 -3.08 2.58
CA ALA A 297 -6.42 -1.83 2.38
C ALA A 297 -7.26 -0.80 1.63
N LEU A 298 -7.17 0.48 2.01
CA LEU A 298 -7.87 1.59 1.36
C LEU A 298 -6.86 2.56 0.75
N GLY A 299 -7.04 2.93 -0.51
CA GLY A 299 -6.22 3.96 -1.12
C GLY A 299 -6.64 4.36 -2.53
N PHE A 300 -5.65 4.80 -3.31
CA PHE A 300 -5.80 5.29 -4.68
C PHE A 300 -4.73 4.68 -5.58
N THR A 301 -5.02 4.60 -6.88
CA THR A 301 -4.03 4.21 -7.89
C THR A 301 -4.23 4.95 -9.19
N ALA A 302 -3.13 5.39 -9.78
CA ALA A 302 -3.03 5.62 -11.21
C ALA A 302 -3.08 4.26 -11.93
N LEU A 303 -3.57 4.25 -13.16
CA LEU A 303 -3.72 3.03 -13.94
C LEU A 303 -2.59 2.88 -14.98
N PRO A 304 -2.22 1.64 -15.36
CA PRO A 304 -2.75 0.38 -14.86
C PRO A 304 -1.93 -0.13 -13.64
N TYR A 305 -2.59 -0.86 -12.73
CA TYR A 305 -2.02 -1.40 -11.49
C TYR A 305 -2.10 -2.95 -11.46
N PRO A 306 -1.09 -3.68 -10.92
CA PRO A 306 -1.14 -5.14 -10.84
C PRO A 306 -2.25 -5.60 -9.89
N ASN A 307 -3.32 -6.14 -10.46
CA ASN A 307 -4.57 -6.48 -9.75
C ASN A 307 -4.47 -7.65 -8.74
N PHE A 308 -3.30 -8.28 -8.66
CA PHE A 308 -2.92 -9.39 -7.76
C PHE A 308 -1.99 -8.93 -6.62
N ARG A 309 -1.88 -7.61 -6.40
CA ARG A 309 -1.10 -6.98 -5.33
C ARG A 309 -2.03 -6.03 -4.57
N LEU A 310 -1.85 -5.86 -3.27
CA LEU A 310 -2.54 -4.80 -2.52
C LEU A 310 -2.09 -3.41 -3.03
N PRO A 311 -2.94 -2.37 -2.96
CA PRO A 311 -2.57 -1.00 -3.32
C PRO A 311 -1.49 -0.44 -2.37
N GLY A 312 -0.77 0.58 -2.83
CA GLY A 312 0.37 1.15 -2.12
C GLY A 312 1.69 0.40 -2.32
N TRP A 313 1.67 -0.89 -2.65
CA TRP A 313 2.89 -1.71 -2.78
C TRP A 313 3.71 -1.50 -4.04
N HIS A 314 3.12 -0.94 -5.09
CA HIS A 314 3.77 -0.73 -6.38
C HIS A 314 3.50 0.69 -6.89
N ARG A 315 4.29 1.11 -7.88
CA ARG A 315 4.29 2.49 -8.43
C ARG A 315 2.88 3.01 -8.79
N GLY A 316 2.70 4.32 -8.62
CA GLY A 316 1.47 5.02 -8.92
C GLY A 316 0.34 4.73 -7.93
N SER A 317 0.61 4.15 -6.76
CA SER A 317 -0.42 3.80 -5.78
C SER A 317 0.00 4.12 -4.35
N MET A 318 -0.99 4.54 -3.56
CA MET A 318 -0.88 4.68 -2.11
C MET A 318 -2.02 3.92 -1.44
N ALA A 319 -1.81 3.40 -0.23
CA ALA A 319 -2.86 2.83 0.62
C ALA A 319 -2.53 2.88 2.12
N ILE A 320 -3.57 2.80 2.96
CA ILE A 320 -3.46 2.43 4.37
C ILE A 320 -3.95 0.99 4.49
N HIS A 321 -3.16 0.12 5.11
CA HIS A 321 -3.49 -1.29 5.31
C HIS A 321 -4.11 -1.51 6.70
N GLY A 322 -5.10 -2.39 6.76
CA GLY A 322 -5.99 -2.52 7.92
C GLY A 322 -5.52 -3.50 8.99
N ASP A 323 -4.56 -4.35 8.66
CA ASP A 323 -3.97 -5.34 9.54
C ASP A 323 -2.89 -4.74 10.45
N ASP A 324 -2.12 -3.77 9.95
CA ASP A 324 -1.05 -3.08 10.68
C ASP A 324 -1.30 -1.58 10.92
N GLY A 325 -2.25 -0.95 10.20
CA GLY A 325 -2.49 0.50 10.25
C GLY A 325 -1.40 1.34 9.57
N HIS A 326 -0.51 0.72 8.79
CA HIS A 326 0.59 1.39 8.10
C HIS A 326 0.14 1.99 6.77
N ARG A 327 0.80 3.07 6.35
CA ARG A 327 0.66 3.66 5.01
C ARG A 327 1.78 3.15 4.10
N TYR A 328 1.43 2.91 2.85
CA TYR A 328 2.31 2.40 1.80
C TYR A 328 2.19 3.34 0.60
N ILE A 329 3.30 3.81 0.05
CA ILE A 329 3.35 4.76 -1.08
C ILE A 329 4.45 4.28 -2.01
N ASN A 330 4.08 3.57 -3.08
CA ASN A 330 5.01 2.89 -3.97
C ASN A 330 6.04 2.00 -3.21
N ASP A 331 5.61 1.34 -2.13
CA ASP A 331 6.47 0.72 -1.12
C ASP A 331 6.31 -0.81 -1.07
N THR A 332 7.32 -1.54 -1.57
CA THR A 332 7.32 -3.02 -1.60
C THR A 332 7.69 -3.69 -0.27
N TRP A 333 7.94 -2.93 0.80
CA TRP A 333 8.42 -3.42 2.10
C TRP A 333 7.28 -3.40 3.15
N GLY A 334 7.57 -2.99 4.38
CA GLY A 334 6.63 -2.97 5.51
C GLY A 334 5.87 -1.66 5.73
N GLY A 335 5.99 -0.70 4.81
CA GLY A 335 5.29 0.57 4.92
C GLY A 335 5.82 1.44 6.07
N GLN A 336 5.00 2.43 6.44
CA GLN A 336 5.30 3.38 7.51
C GLN A 336 4.14 3.42 8.51
N SER A 337 4.44 3.42 9.80
CA SER A 337 3.42 3.50 10.84
C SER A 337 2.63 4.81 10.72
N PHE A 338 1.30 4.74 10.74
CA PHE A 338 0.44 5.89 10.45
C PHE A 338 -0.80 5.98 11.35
N THR A 339 -1.57 4.91 11.46
CA THR A 339 -2.74 4.82 12.35
C THR A 339 -2.76 3.49 13.09
N ALA A 340 -3.71 3.31 14.02
CA ALA A 340 -3.97 2.00 14.63
C ALA A 340 -4.60 1.03 13.60
N PRO A 341 -4.40 -0.30 13.72
CA PRO A 341 -5.09 -1.28 12.90
C PRO A 341 -6.61 -1.07 12.84
N PHE A 342 -7.19 -1.51 11.73
CA PHE A 342 -8.63 -1.40 11.50
C PHE A 342 -9.38 -2.44 12.31
N ARG A 343 -10.62 -2.09 12.66
CA ARG A 343 -11.59 -2.90 13.37
C ARG A 343 -12.90 -2.94 12.61
N ARG A 344 -13.49 -4.13 12.48
CA ARG A 344 -14.88 -4.29 12.06
C ARG A 344 -15.86 -3.62 13.02
N GLY A 345 -16.95 -3.09 12.45
CA GLY A 345 -17.89 -2.20 13.10
C GLY A 345 -17.53 -0.71 12.97
N GLU A 346 -16.33 -0.38 12.48
CA GLU A 346 -15.90 0.99 12.21
C GLU A 346 -16.03 1.33 10.71
N THR A 347 -16.11 2.62 10.41
CA THR A 347 -16.01 3.17 9.05
C THR A 347 -14.67 3.87 8.89
N TYR A 348 -14.00 3.64 7.77
CA TYR A 348 -12.78 4.30 7.39
C TYR A 348 -13.00 5.10 6.11
N GLY A 349 -12.29 6.20 5.94
CA GLY A 349 -12.26 6.90 4.67
C GLY A 349 -10.85 7.33 4.32
N VAL A 350 -10.60 7.47 3.03
CA VAL A 350 -9.32 7.96 2.51
C VAL A 350 -9.60 8.98 1.42
N GLY A 351 -8.81 10.05 1.39
CA GLY A 351 -8.95 11.10 0.41
C GLY A 351 -7.62 11.76 0.04
N MET A 352 -7.65 12.45 -1.09
CA MET A 352 -6.53 13.22 -1.62
C MET A 352 -7.04 14.59 -2.05
N THR A 353 -6.37 15.64 -1.60
CA THR A 353 -6.61 17.03 -1.97
C THR A 353 -5.46 17.53 -2.81
N PHE A 354 -5.76 18.07 -3.99
CA PHE A 354 -4.82 18.60 -4.95
C PHE A 354 -4.96 20.13 -4.97
N GLU A 355 -3.90 20.85 -4.58
CA GLU A 355 -3.90 22.32 -4.47
C GLU A 355 -2.89 22.93 -5.45
N PRO A 356 -3.23 24.03 -6.16
CA PRO A 356 -2.29 24.70 -7.05
C PRO A 356 -1.41 25.67 -6.25
N VAL A 357 -0.11 25.38 -6.15
CA VAL A 357 0.88 26.19 -5.43
C VAL A 357 2.05 26.48 -6.36
N ASP A 358 2.34 27.77 -6.60
CA ASP A 358 3.46 28.25 -7.44
C ASP A 358 3.63 27.54 -8.79
N GLY A 359 2.50 27.25 -9.47
CA GLY A 359 2.46 26.57 -10.78
C GLY A 359 2.67 25.06 -10.73
N ARG A 360 2.71 24.46 -9.54
CA ARG A 360 2.76 23.01 -9.29
C ARG A 360 1.48 22.55 -8.57
N ILE A 361 1.28 21.23 -8.53
CA ILE A 361 0.28 20.59 -7.66
C ILE A 361 0.97 20.18 -6.36
N VAL A 362 0.41 20.59 -5.22
CA VAL A 362 0.69 19.98 -3.92
C VAL A 362 -0.43 18.99 -3.63
N THR A 363 -0.05 17.76 -3.26
CA THR A 363 -1.01 16.70 -2.95
C THR A 363 -0.95 16.37 -1.46
N THR A 364 -2.07 16.56 -0.77
CA THR A 364 -2.25 16.18 0.63
C THR A 364 -3.19 15.00 0.71
N CYS A 365 -2.74 13.91 1.33
CA CYS A 365 -3.53 12.72 1.59
C CYS A 365 -4.06 12.75 3.02
N PHE A 366 -5.30 12.32 3.23
CA PHE A 366 -5.90 12.27 4.56
C PHE A 366 -6.71 10.99 4.76
N PHE A 367 -6.83 10.60 6.03
CA PHE A 367 -7.51 9.38 6.46
C PHE A 367 -8.51 9.72 7.58
N THR A 368 -9.64 9.03 7.59
CA THR A 368 -10.69 9.23 8.57
C THR A 368 -11.08 7.92 9.25
N ARG A 369 -11.44 8.02 10.53
CA ARG A 369 -12.01 6.93 11.33
C ARG A 369 -13.32 7.41 11.92
N ASN A 370 -14.40 6.69 11.62
CA ASN A 370 -15.77 6.96 12.03
C ASN A 370 -16.27 8.40 11.74
N GLY A 371 -15.77 9.03 10.69
CA GLY A 371 -16.15 10.39 10.28
C GLY A 371 -15.31 11.51 10.89
N VAL A 372 -14.20 11.19 11.58
CA VAL A 372 -13.23 12.13 12.13
C VAL A 372 -11.89 11.90 11.44
N VAL A 373 -11.12 12.96 11.15
CA VAL A 373 -9.75 12.83 10.62
C VAL A 373 -8.87 12.14 11.67
N ASP A 374 -8.20 11.07 11.25
CA ASP A 374 -7.38 10.18 12.08
C ASP A 374 -5.90 10.19 11.63
N GLY A 375 -5.59 10.90 10.55
CA GLY A 375 -4.25 11.20 10.07
C GLY A 375 -4.26 11.99 8.75
N GLU A 376 -3.23 12.79 8.52
CA GLU A 376 -3.03 13.60 7.30
C GLU A 376 -1.53 13.66 6.98
N TRP A 377 -1.17 13.71 5.70
CA TRP A 377 0.22 13.85 5.27
C TRP A 377 0.37 14.49 3.89
N ASN A 378 1.52 15.10 3.63
CA ASN A 378 1.88 15.60 2.30
C ASN A 378 2.50 14.46 1.49
N LEU A 379 2.04 14.23 0.26
CA LEU A 379 2.58 13.19 -0.62
C LEU A 379 4.09 13.37 -0.89
N HIS A 380 4.57 14.62 -0.88
CA HIS A 380 5.95 15.00 -1.11
C HIS A 380 6.71 15.32 0.19
N GLU A 381 6.31 14.75 1.33
CA GLU A 381 7.09 14.89 2.55
C GLU A 381 8.53 14.38 2.35
N GLU A 382 9.52 15.21 2.67
CA GLU A 382 10.94 14.86 2.52
C GLU A 382 11.33 13.83 3.59
N GLN A 383 11.29 12.56 3.19
CA GLN A 383 12.03 11.49 3.85
C GLN A 383 13.23 11.13 2.97
N ASP A 384 14.36 10.80 3.60
CA ASP A 384 15.68 10.72 2.95
C ASP A 384 15.64 9.98 1.59
N SER A 385 16.07 10.70 0.54
CA SER A 385 15.81 10.39 -0.87
C SER A 385 16.37 9.06 -1.38
N ASP A 386 17.18 8.38 -0.58
CA ASP A 386 17.89 7.16 -0.94
C ASP A 386 17.03 5.89 -0.76
N VAL A 387 15.81 6.01 -0.20
CA VAL A 387 14.97 4.87 0.20
C VAL A 387 13.63 4.78 -0.54
N ILE A 388 13.03 5.91 -0.99
CA ILE A 388 11.65 5.94 -1.50
C ILE A 388 11.58 6.08 -3.02
N LEU A 389 10.76 5.26 -3.68
CA LEU A 389 10.47 5.35 -5.12
C LEU A 389 9.72 6.66 -5.45
N PRO A 390 9.98 7.29 -6.61
CA PRO A 390 9.30 8.54 -6.98
C PRO A 390 7.77 8.38 -6.94
N VAL A 391 7.06 9.35 -6.39
CA VAL A 391 5.59 9.35 -6.20
C VAL A 391 4.78 9.49 -7.49
N THR A 392 5.43 9.28 -8.64
CA THR A 392 4.86 9.41 -9.99
C THR A 392 3.55 8.64 -10.13
N GLY A 393 2.53 9.36 -10.62
CA GLY A 393 1.15 8.87 -10.71
C GLY A 393 0.22 9.52 -9.69
N LEU A 394 0.70 9.76 -8.46
CA LEU A 394 -0.14 10.26 -7.36
C LEU A 394 -0.20 11.79 -7.27
N GLU A 395 0.69 12.48 -7.98
CA GLU A 395 0.96 13.94 -7.91
C GLU A 395 -0.12 14.83 -8.54
N GLY A 396 -1.30 14.29 -8.89
CA GLY A 396 -2.37 15.01 -9.58
C GLY A 396 -2.17 15.22 -11.09
N TYR A 397 -1.11 14.65 -11.69
CA TYR A 397 -0.88 14.68 -13.16
C TYR A 397 -1.38 13.42 -13.90
N HIS A 398 -1.89 12.42 -13.18
CA HIS A 398 -2.54 11.23 -13.74
C HIS A 398 -3.95 11.09 -13.17
N ASP A 399 -4.81 10.36 -13.86
CA ASP A 399 -6.14 10.04 -13.34
C ASP A 399 -6.02 8.98 -12.22
N LEU A 400 -6.81 9.15 -11.15
CA LEU A 400 -6.77 8.27 -9.98
C LEU A 400 -8.11 7.58 -9.76
N SER A 401 -8.08 6.26 -9.79
CA SER A 401 -9.17 5.43 -9.29
C SER A 401 -9.03 5.20 -7.78
N CYS A 402 -10.16 5.04 -7.09
CA CYS A 402 -10.18 4.40 -5.78
C CYS A 402 -9.61 2.98 -5.94
N ALA A 403 -8.78 2.56 -4.99
CA ALA A 403 -8.15 1.26 -4.95
C ALA A 403 -8.40 0.60 -3.59
N ILE A 404 -8.98 -0.61 -3.60
CA ILE A 404 -9.32 -1.37 -2.40
C ILE A 404 -8.59 -2.71 -2.47
N GLY A 405 -7.65 -2.90 -1.55
CA GLY A 405 -6.95 -4.16 -1.36
C GLY A 405 -7.79 -5.12 -0.53
N THR A 406 -7.86 -6.38 -0.93
CA THR A 406 -8.46 -7.47 -0.16
C THR A 406 -7.55 -8.68 -0.15
N PHE A 407 -7.44 -9.34 0.99
CA PHE A 407 -6.84 -10.67 1.14
C PHE A 407 -7.64 -11.43 2.21
N ASN A 408 -7.55 -12.77 2.27
CA ASN A 408 -8.24 -13.58 3.29
C ASN A 408 -9.77 -13.23 3.39
N HIS A 409 -10.41 -13.47 4.53
CA HIS A 409 -11.83 -13.15 4.74
C HIS A 409 -12.05 -11.73 5.27
N VAL A 410 -12.67 -10.88 4.44
CA VAL A 410 -13.25 -9.61 4.85
C VAL A 410 -14.62 -9.40 4.21
N SER A 411 -15.50 -8.68 4.91
CA SER A 411 -16.85 -8.32 4.50
C SER A 411 -17.05 -6.82 4.75
N PHE A 412 -17.36 -6.04 3.72
CA PHE A 412 -17.35 -4.58 3.79
C PHE A 412 -18.36 -3.92 2.85
N GLU A 413 -18.63 -2.63 3.08
CA GLU A 413 -19.46 -1.81 2.20
C GLU A 413 -18.70 -0.54 1.79
N VAL A 414 -18.68 -0.22 0.50
CA VAL A 414 -17.97 0.93 -0.09
C VAL A 414 -18.97 2.02 -0.46
N VAL A 415 -18.69 3.27 -0.09
CA VAL A 415 -19.59 4.42 -0.23
C VAL A 415 -18.91 5.58 -0.95
N PHE A 416 -19.41 5.88 -2.15
CA PHE A 416 -18.98 6.99 -3.00
C PHE A 416 -19.92 8.19 -2.99
N ASP A 417 -21.19 8.04 -2.57
CA ASP A 417 -22.15 9.14 -2.47
C ASP A 417 -21.84 10.04 -1.26
N PRO A 418 -21.48 11.33 -1.43
CA PRO A 418 -21.20 12.24 -0.34
C PRO A 418 -22.34 12.44 0.65
N LYS A 419 -23.59 12.17 0.25
CA LYS A 419 -24.74 12.25 1.17
C LYS A 419 -24.67 11.18 2.26
N MET A 420 -24.05 10.05 1.97
CA MET A 420 -23.96 8.90 2.87
C MET A 420 -22.72 8.86 3.76
N TRP A 421 -21.69 9.67 3.47
CA TRP A 421 -20.48 9.72 4.29
C TRP A 421 -20.76 10.17 5.72
N LYS A 422 -20.01 9.57 6.67
CA LYS A 422 -19.91 10.05 8.05
C LYS A 422 -19.07 11.33 8.11
N PHE A 423 -17.95 11.37 7.39
CA PHE A 423 -17.15 12.58 7.26
C PHE A 423 -17.82 13.60 6.33
N ARG A 424 -17.54 14.88 6.58
CA ARG A 424 -17.96 16.01 5.73
C ARG A 424 -16.70 16.80 5.37
N PRO A 425 -16.06 16.54 4.20
CA PRO A 425 -14.92 17.32 3.75
C PRO A 425 -15.29 18.80 3.58
N SER A 426 -14.34 19.68 3.90
CA SER A 426 -14.49 21.15 4.00
C SER A 426 -14.05 21.92 2.77
#